data_AF-A0A5B9DTP1-F1
#
_entry.id   AF-A0A5B9DTP1-F1
#
_cell.length_a   1.000
_cell.length_b   1.000
_cell.length_c   1.000
_cell.angle_alpha   90.00
_cell.angle_beta   90.00
_cell.angle_gamma   90.00
#
_symmetry.space_group_name_H-M   'P 1'
#
loop_
_entity.id
_entity.type
_entity.pdbx_description
1 polymer ?
#
loop_
_entity_poly.entity_id
_entity_poly.type
_entity_poly.pdbx_seq_one_letter_code
_entity_poly.pdbx_strand_id
1 'polypeptide(L)'
;MLHDIDRGERLKLRLGTIAWFLALIGLLLGLPVLLDLGWWALAAAIALALLLALPIWWLVRRLFARQRLRRWISGYAATTLAVVSVLTVAIATPLYALAVSTAVQPLTVPQASLTDGSKTVVFQGMVHVGSEGFFKSVVYDVEKALSEGYVIYYEGVTGDPAGDAWFSENLAGGGDLSANYSKLGDACGLKFQLNYFGLLRQDMVEHPERHIAADVSTADMMHEYERLAAADPTFAARATAAKGDDSQGEGDGIAAVFNWLENATPGQRALVGVACRAMMTRTLSAKTEPSALDPVILDFRNRELAKRIESGPDKIYITYGAGHLPGLLEDLRALNPAWEVGSVKWMRAIEAPDDLEGEI
;
A
#
# COMPACT_ATOMS: atom_id res chain seq x y z
N MET A 1 48.82 -40.93 -11.55
CA MET A 1 49.01 -39.91 -12.61
C MET A 1 47.90 -38.88 -12.44
N LEU A 2 48.11 -37.92 -11.54
CA LEU A 2 47.17 -36.82 -11.30
C LEU A 2 47.22 -35.91 -12.53
N HIS A 3 46.16 -35.95 -13.35
CA HIS A 3 46.00 -35.01 -14.45
C HIS A 3 46.02 -33.60 -13.87
N ASP A 4 47.03 -32.81 -14.24
CA ASP A 4 47.13 -31.41 -13.87
C ASP A 4 46.05 -30.67 -14.67
N ILE A 5 44.87 -30.51 -14.06
CA ILE A 5 43.75 -29.80 -14.68
C ILE A 5 44.21 -28.37 -14.91
N ASP A 6 44.28 -27.98 -16.19
CA ASP A 6 44.64 -26.64 -16.65
C ASP A 6 43.88 -25.57 -15.86
N ARG A 7 44.53 -24.42 -15.57
CA ARG A 7 43.93 -23.33 -14.80
C ARG A 7 42.61 -22.86 -15.43
N GLY A 8 42.52 -22.87 -16.76
CA GLY A 8 41.29 -22.53 -17.49
C GLY A 8 40.17 -23.55 -17.30
N GLU A 9 40.47 -24.84 -17.28
CA GLU A 9 39.49 -25.89 -17.00
C GLU A 9 39.01 -25.87 -15.55
N ARG A 10 39.91 -25.62 -14.60
CA ARG A 10 39.58 -25.47 -13.18
C ARG A 10 38.66 -24.28 -12.93
N LEU A 11 38.88 -23.15 -13.60
CA LEU A 11 38.02 -21.97 -13.50
C LEU A 11 36.62 -22.26 -14.06
N LYS A 12 36.52 -22.91 -15.23
CA LYS A 12 35.25 -23.30 -15.84
C LYS A 12 34.43 -24.23 -14.93
N LEU A 13 35.09 -25.21 -14.30
CA LEU A 13 34.44 -26.11 -13.35
C LEU A 13 33.90 -25.35 -12.14
N ARG A 14 34.71 -24.45 -11.55
CA ARG A 14 34.28 -23.63 -10.41
C ARG A 14 33.08 -22.74 -10.74
N LEU A 15 33.13 -22.02 -11.85
CA LEU A 15 32.02 -21.17 -12.29
C LEU A 15 30.76 -21.98 -12.59
N GLY A 16 30.91 -23.15 -13.23
CA GLY A 16 29.80 -24.07 -13.48
C GLY A 16 29.15 -24.58 -12.18
N THR A 17 29.96 -24.96 -11.18
CA THR A 17 29.45 -25.39 -9.87
C THR A 17 28.71 -24.26 -9.15
N ILE A 18 29.25 -23.03 -9.17
CA ILE A 18 28.59 -21.87 -8.56
C ILE A 18 27.26 -21.58 -9.27
N ALA A 19 27.23 -21.58 -10.61
CA ALA A 19 26.01 -21.35 -11.37
C ALA A 19 24.93 -22.40 -11.05
N TRP A 20 25.32 -23.68 -10.94
CA TRP A 20 24.40 -24.75 -10.55
C TRP A 20 23.90 -24.60 -9.12
N PHE A 21 24.77 -24.26 -8.19
CA PHE A 21 24.40 -24.01 -6.80
C PHE A 21 23.38 -22.88 -6.69
N LEU A 22 23.63 -21.74 -7.36
CA LEU A 22 22.71 -20.61 -7.37
C LEU A 22 21.38 -20.96 -8.05
N ALA A 23 21.40 -21.71 -9.15
CA ALA A 23 20.17 -22.15 -9.82
C ALA A 23 19.33 -23.05 -8.92
N LEU A 24 19.95 -24.01 -8.23
CA LEU A 24 19.24 -24.93 -7.33
C LEU A 24 18.70 -24.21 -6.10
N ILE A 25 19.47 -23.32 -5.48
CA ILE A 25 18.97 -22.51 -4.37
C ILE A 25 17.83 -21.60 -4.83
N GLY A 26 17.99 -20.93 -5.97
CA GLY A 26 16.95 -20.09 -6.54
C GLY A 26 15.67 -20.87 -6.85
N LEU A 27 15.79 -22.10 -7.34
CA LEU A 27 14.66 -23.01 -7.54
C LEU A 27 13.98 -23.34 -6.20
N LEU A 28 14.75 -23.72 -5.18
CA LEU A 28 14.21 -24.07 -3.86
C LEU A 28 13.50 -22.88 -3.21
N LEU A 29 14.08 -21.68 -3.31
CA LEU A 29 13.48 -20.45 -2.78
C LEU A 29 12.25 -20.02 -3.59
N GLY A 30 12.24 -20.19 -4.90
CA GLY A 30 11.09 -19.83 -5.73
C GLY A 30 9.97 -20.86 -5.73
N LEU A 31 10.22 -22.09 -5.29
CA LEU A 31 9.23 -23.17 -5.31
C LEU A 31 7.98 -22.86 -4.47
N PRO A 32 8.07 -22.36 -3.23
CA PRO A 32 6.90 -21.92 -2.46
C PRO A 32 6.00 -20.95 -3.23
N VAL A 33 6.59 -19.97 -3.93
CA VAL A 33 5.82 -19.00 -4.73
C VAL A 33 5.01 -19.68 -5.84
N LEU A 34 5.59 -20.66 -6.54
CA LEU A 34 4.86 -21.41 -7.57
C LEU A 34 3.76 -22.28 -6.96
N LEU A 35 3.99 -22.85 -5.77
CA LEU A 35 2.99 -23.65 -5.06
C LEU A 35 1.84 -22.77 -4.54
N ASP A 36 2.13 -21.57 -4.07
CA ASP A 36 1.14 -20.57 -3.64
C ASP A 36 0.30 -20.05 -4.82
N LEU A 37 0.88 -19.93 -6.02
CA LEU A 37 0.11 -19.70 -7.26
C LEU A 37 -0.80 -20.89 -7.61
N GLY A 38 -0.36 -22.09 -7.26
CA GLY A 38 -1.07 -23.35 -7.40
C GLY A 38 -0.25 -24.40 -8.16
N TRP A 39 -0.59 -25.67 -7.95
CA TRP A 39 0.08 -26.81 -8.60
C TRP A 39 0.14 -26.72 -10.14
N TRP A 40 -0.82 -26.05 -10.75
CA TRP A 40 -0.85 -25.80 -12.19
C TRP A 40 0.31 -24.91 -12.66
N ALA A 41 0.75 -23.94 -11.84
CA ALA A 41 1.85 -23.03 -12.18
C ALA A 41 3.19 -23.79 -12.19
N LEU A 42 3.39 -24.68 -11.22
CA LEU A 42 4.54 -25.60 -11.20
C LEU A 42 4.52 -26.54 -12.41
N ALA A 43 3.37 -27.15 -12.71
CA ALA A 43 3.22 -28.04 -13.86
C ALA A 43 3.47 -27.30 -15.19
N ALA A 44 2.97 -26.07 -15.33
CA ALA A 44 3.18 -25.21 -16.50
C ALA A 44 4.66 -24.83 -16.66
N ALA A 45 5.35 -24.47 -15.57
CA ALA A 45 6.78 -24.16 -15.60
C ALA A 45 7.62 -25.38 -16.03
N ILE A 46 7.29 -26.58 -15.53
CA ILE A 46 7.95 -27.83 -15.93
C ILE A 46 7.67 -28.16 -17.40
N ALA A 47 6.42 -28.06 -17.84
CA ALA A 47 6.02 -28.32 -19.22
C ALA A 47 6.74 -27.36 -20.20
N LEU A 48 6.75 -26.06 -19.88
CA LEU A 48 7.48 -25.06 -20.66
C LEU A 48 8.98 -25.33 -20.67
N ALA A 49 9.57 -25.72 -19.53
CA ALA A 49 10.98 -26.06 -19.47
C ALA A 49 11.34 -27.29 -20.30
N LEU A 50 10.49 -28.31 -20.35
CA LEU A 50 10.67 -29.47 -21.23
C LEU A 50 10.68 -29.02 -22.70
N LEU A 51 9.72 -28.18 -23.11
CA LEU A 51 9.64 -27.66 -24.48
C LEU A 51 10.86 -26.81 -24.85
N LEU A 52 11.29 -25.90 -23.98
CA LEU A 52 12.44 -25.02 -24.23
C LEU A 52 13.79 -25.75 -24.14
N ALA A 53 13.90 -26.78 -23.29
CA ALA A 53 15.14 -27.54 -23.14
C ALA A 53 15.50 -28.33 -24.39
N LEU A 54 14.53 -28.70 -25.24
CA LEU A 54 14.78 -29.44 -26.49
C LEU A 54 15.67 -28.65 -27.47
N PRO A 55 15.28 -27.44 -27.94
CA PRO A 55 16.11 -26.65 -28.84
C PRO A 55 17.41 -26.17 -28.16
N ILE A 56 17.38 -25.85 -26.86
CA ILE A 56 18.58 -25.41 -26.12
C ILE A 56 19.61 -26.55 -26.06
N TRP A 57 19.19 -27.76 -25.68
CA TRP A 57 20.08 -28.91 -25.61
C TRP A 57 20.62 -29.30 -26.99
N TRP A 58 19.77 -29.29 -28.02
CA TRP A 58 20.19 -29.54 -29.40
C TRP A 58 21.28 -28.56 -29.84
N LEU A 59 21.10 -27.26 -29.55
CA LEU A 59 22.08 -26.22 -29.88
C LEU A 59 23.39 -26.39 -29.10
N VAL A 60 23.32 -26.62 -27.78
CA VAL A 60 24.49 -26.87 -26.93
C VAL A 60 25.29 -28.07 -27.42
N ARG A 61 24.62 -29.17 -27.77
CA ARG A 61 25.28 -30.36 -28.29
C ARG A 61 25.92 -30.11 -29.67
N ARG A 62 25.32 -29.25 -30.51
CA ARG A 62 25.87 -28.88 -31.82
C ARG A 62 27.13 -28.03 -31.68
N LEU A 63 27.11 -27.03 -30.79
CA LEU A 63 28.18 -26.05 -30.61
C LEU A 63 29.36 -26.56 -29.77
N PHE A 64 29.13 -27.45 -28.81
CA PHE A 64 30.17 -27.93 -27.90
C PHE A 64 30.53 -29.40 -28.17
N ALA A 65 31.70 -29.65 -28.77
CA ALA A 65 32.17 -30.98 -29.15
C ALA A 65 32.18 -31.98 -27.98
N ARG A 66 32.54 -31.55 -26.76
CA ARG A 66 32.53 -32.39 -25.55
C ARG A 66 31.12 -32.85 -25.13
N GLN A 67 30.08 -32.09 -25.47
CA GLN A 67 28.69 -32.45 -25.16
C GLN A 67 28.11 -33.48 -26.14
N ARG A 68 28.73 -33.69 -27.30
CA ARG A 68 28.32 -34.74 -28.27
C ARG A 68 28.52 -36.16 -27.71
N LEU A 69 29.48 -36.33 -26.81
CA LEU A 69 29.80 -37.60 -26.14
C LEU A 69 28.85 -37.92 -24.97
N ARG A 70 28.07 -36.93 -24.50
CA ARG A 70 27.13 -37.11 -23.39
C ARG A 70 25.85 -37.81 -23.88
N ARG A 71 25.33 -38.73 -23.05
CA ARG A 71 24.04 -39.41 -23.31
C ARG A 71 22.95 -38.36 -23.49
N TRP A 72 22.18 -38.46 -24.57
CA TRP A 72 21.18 -37.47 -24.95
C TRP A 72 20.23 -37.14 -23.80
N ILE A 73 19.68 -38.17 -23.16
CA ILE A 73 18.74 -38.06 -22.03
C ILE A 73 19.35 -37.29 -20.85
N SER A 74 20.61 -37.60 -20.49
CA SER A 74 21.27 -36.95 -19.35
C SER A 74 21.58 -35.48 -19.58
N GLY A 75 21.86 -35.09 -20.83
CA GLY A 75 22.09 -33.70 -21.20
C GLY A 75 20.77 -32.94 -21.26
N TYR A 76 19.75 -33.54 -21.86
CA TYR A 76 18.40 -32.99 -21.91
C TYR A 76 17.82 -32.77 -20.50
N ALA A 77 17.86 -33.76 -19.62
CA ALA A 77 17.38 -33.63 -18.24
C ALA A 77 18.11 -32.54 -17.45
N ALA A 78 19.43 -32.43 -17.60
CA ALA A 78 20.19 -31.34 -16.98
C ALA A 78 19.78 -29.97 -17.55
N THR A 79 19.60 -29.86 -18.87
CA THR A 79 19.10 -28.62 -19.49
C THR A 79 17.70 -28.28 -18.99
N THR A 80 16.79 -29.25 -18.90
CA THR A 80 15.44 -29.05 -18.34
C THR A 80 15.51 -28.54 -16.91
N LEU A 81 16.31 -29.15 -16.04
CA LEU A 81 16.45 -28.69 -14.66
C LEU A 81 16.97 -27.25 -14.58
N ALA A 82 17.96 -26.91 -15.42
CA ALA A 82 18.47 -25.53 -15.49
C ALA A 82 17.38 -24.55 -15.96
N VAL A 83 16.59 -24.91 -16.98
CA VAL A 83 15.51 -24.06 -17.49
C VAL A 83 14.38 -23.92 -16.46
N VAL A 84 13.96 -25.00 -15.80
CA VAL A 84 12.98 -24.92 -14.69
C VAL A 84 13.49 -23.97 -13.61
N SER A 85 14.75 -24.11 -13.20
CA SER A 85 15.35 -23.24 -12.18
C SER A 85 15.29 -21.77 -12.59
N VAL A 86 15.65 -21.45 -13.84
CA VAL A 86 15.61 -20.08 -14.36
C VAL A 86 14.18 -19.55 -14.44
N LEU A 87 13.21 -20.34 -14.91
CA LEU A 87 11.80 -19.93 -14.97
C LEU A 87 11.23 -19.68 -13.57
N THR A 88 11.49 -20.56 -12.62
CA THR A 88 11.06 -20.40 -11.23
C THR A 88 11.65 -19.13 -10.61
N VAL A 89 12.95 -18.89 -10.78
CA VAL A 89 13.59 -17.66 -10.31
C VAL A 89 12.99 -16.43 -10.99
N ALA A 90 12.75 -16.48 -12.30
CA ALA A 90 12.17 -15.35 -13.04
C ALA A 90 10.74 -15.01 -12.57
N ILE A 91 9.94 -16.01 -12.19
CA ILE A 91 8.59 -15.81 -11.65
C ILE A 91 8.64 -15.28 -10.21
N ALA A 92 9.50 -15.84 -9.37
CA ALA A 92 9.56 -15.49 -7.95
C ALA A 92 10.25 -14.15 -7.67
N THR A 93 11.26 -13.79 -8.47
CA THR A 93 12.08 -12.58 -8.23
C THR A 93 11.26 -11.29 -8.18
N PRO A 94 10.32 -11.01 -9.11
CA PRO A 94 9.47 -9.82 -9.01
C PRO A 94 8.69 -9.75 -7.71
N LEU A 95 8.10 -10.86 -7.25
CA LEU A 95 7.33 -10.91 -6.01
C LEU A 95 8.20 -10.66 -4.78
N TYR A 96 9.39 -11.27 -4.71
CA TYR A 96 10.35 -10.96 -3.66
C TYR A 96 10.82 -9.51 -3.70
N ALA A 97 11.06 -8.94 -4.89
CA ALA A 97 11.43 -7.54 -5.01
C ALA A 97 10.32 -6.60 -4.51
N LEU A 98 9.05 -6.92 -4.78
CA LEU A 98 7.90 -6.20 -4.25
C LEU A 98 7.84 -6.28 -2.72
N ALA A 99 7.98 -7.47 -2.15
CA ALA A 99 8.01 -7.67 -0.69
C ALA A 99 9.18 -6.94 0.00
N VAL A 100 10.38 -7.00 -0.58
CA VAL A 100 11.54 -6.28 -0.04
C VAL A 100 11.35 -4.78 -0.16
N SER A 101 10.74 -4.29 -1.25
CA SER A 101 10.50 -2.86 -1.41
C SER A 101 9.59 -2.29 -0.32
N THR A 102 8.53 -3.00 0.08
CA THR A 102 7.65 -2.55 1.17
C THR A 102 8.31 -2.66 2.54
N ALA A 103 9.23 -3.62 2.74
CA ALA A 103 9.98 -3.75 3.99
C ALA A 103 11.03 -2.64 4.18
N VAL A 104 11.74 -2.28 3.11
CA VAL A 104 12.84 -1.30 3.15
C VAL A 104 12.35 0.13 2.98
N GLN A 105 11.28 0.33 2.22
CA GLN A 105 10.65 1.63 1.98
C GLN A 105 9.14 1.53 2.28
N PRO A 106 8.76 1.32 3.55
CA PRO A 106 7.34 1.24 3.92
C PRO A 106 6.66 2.59 3.70
N LEU A 107 5.35 2.57 3.48
CA LEU A 107 4.56 3.79 3.54
C LEU A 107 4.59 4.29 4.98
N THR A 108 5.07 5.52 5.19
CA THR A 108 5.11 6.14 6.50
C THR A 108 4.22 7.36 6.57
N VAL A 109 3.54 7.53 7.70
CA VAL A 109 2.74 8.70 8.02
C VAL A 109 3.30 9.41 9.26
N PRO A 110 3.20 10.75 9.32
CA PRO A 110 3.69 11.50 10.45
C PRO A 110 2.72 11.42 11.64
N GLN A 111 3.27 11.38 12.85
CA GLN A 111 2.59 11.89 14.04
C GLN A 111 3.37 13.11 14.52
N ALA A 112 2.74 14.27 14.47
CA ALA A 112 3.37 15.54 14.80
C ALA A 112 2.75 16.14 16.06
N SER A 113 3.59 16.60 16.99
CA SER A 113 3.15 17.46 18.08
C SER A 113 3.32 18.92 17.64
N LEU A 114 2.22 19.64 17.62
CA LEU A 114 2.13 21.06 17.32
C LEU A 114 1.79 21.82 18.60
N THR A 115 2.34 23.01 18.78
CA THR A 115 2.02 23.87 19.93
C THR A 115 2.18 25.34 19.58
N ASP A 116 1.40 26.21 20.24
CA ASP A 116 1.59 27.67 20.23
C ASP A 116 2.12 28.21 21.58
N GLY A 117 2.55 27.30 22.47
CA GLY A 117 2.95 27.58 23.85
C GLY A 117 1.82 27.51 24.88
N SER A 118 0.56 27.63 24.45
CA SER A 118 -0.63 27.52 25.32
C SER A 118 -1.44 26.25 25.03
N LYS A 119 -1.58 25.90 23.75
CA LYS A 119 -2.29 24.73 23.24
C LYS A 119 -1.30 23.69 22.76
N THR A 120 -1.70 22.43 22.85
CA THR A 120 -0.96 21.28 22.31
C THR A 120 -1.89 20.44 21.45
N VAL A 121 -1.49 20.24 20.20
CA VAL A 121 -2.18 19.38 19.24
C VAL A 121 -1.26 18.22 18.88
N VAL A 122 -1.73 16.99 19.01
CA VAL A 122 -1.06 15.83 18.42
C VAL A 122 -1.80 15.47 17.14
N PHE A 123 -1.18 15.70 16.00
CA PHE A 123 -1.70 15.29 14.70
C PHE A 123 -1.21 13.88 14.38
N GLN A 124 -2.12 12.91 14.38
CA GLN A 124 -1.89 11.55 13.92
C GLN A 124 -2.29 11.43 12.45
N GLY A 125 -1.30 11.36 11.57
CA GLY A 125 -1.51 11.11 10.15
C GLY A 125 -2.09 9.72 9.89
N MET A 126 -3.17 9.66 9.12
CA MET A 126 -3.92 8.44 8.84
C MET A 126 -3.83 8.06 7.36
N VAL A 127 -4.04 6.77 7.12
CA VAL A 127 -4.45 6.22 5.83
C VAL A 127 -5.71 5.40 6.06
N HIS A 128 -6.61 5.36 5.07
CA HIS A 128 -7.85 4.60 5.19
C HIS A 128 -7.62 3.09 5.26
N VAL A 129 -6.60 2.61 4.55
CA VAL A 129 -6.21 1.19 4.50
C VAL A 129 -4.74 1.05 4.87
N GLY A 130 -4.45 0.26 5.90
CA GLY A 130 -3.13 0.15 6.50
C GLY A 130 -2.91 -1.18 7.21
N SER A 131 -1.69 -1.38 7.72
CA SER A 131 -1.32 -2.58 8.45
C SER A 131 -2.02 -2.66 9.81
N GLU A 132 -2.25 -3.87 10.30
CA GLU A 132 -2.88 -4.09 11.60
C GLU A 132 -2.07 -3.50 12.77
N GLY A 133 -0.74 -3.66 12.75
CA GLY A 133 0.16 -3.07 13.76
C GLY A 133 0.05 -1.55 13.83
N PHE A 134 -0.14 -0.89 12.68
CA PHE A 134 -0.38 0.55 12.61
C PHE A 134 -1.65 0.96 13.35
N PHE A 135 -2.80 0.35 13.03
CA PHE A 135 -4.06 0.73 13.68
C PHE A 135 -4.11 0.38 15.16
N LYS A 136 -3.49 -0.74 15.58
CA LYS A 136 -3.32 -1.05 17.01
C LYS A 136 -2.54 0.04 17.73
N SER A 137 -1.46 0.53 17.12
CA SER A 137 -0.64 1.63 17.68
C SER A 137 -1.44 2.93 17.74
N VAL A 138 -2.24 3.23 16.71
CA VAL A 138 -3.12 4.41 16.70
C VAL A 138 -4.16 4.35 17.82
N VAL A 139 -4.86 3.21 17.99
CA VAL A 139 -5.86 3.06 19.06
C VAL A 139 -5.19 3.20 20.42
N TYR A 140 -4.04 2.56 20.64
CA TYR A 140 -3.29 2.69 21.88
C TYR A 140 -2.89 4.14 22.17
N ASP A 141 -2.38 4.88 21.18
CA ASP A 141 -2.03 6.30 21.34
C ASP A 141 -3.27 7.17 21.63
N VAL A 142 -4.44 6.84 21.06
CA VAL A 142 -5.71 7.52 21.35
C VAL A 142 -6.19 7.23 22.77
N GLU A 143 -6.17 5.97 23.22
CA GLU A 143 -6.52 5.60 24.59
C GLU A 143 -5.62 6.31 25.61
N LYS A 144 -4.31 6.34 25.32
CA LYS A 144 -3.36 7.10 26.12
C LYS A 144 -3.71 8.59 26.14
N ALA A 145 -3.99 9.20 24.99
CA ALA A 145 -4.36 10.61 24.91
C ALA A 145 -5.64 10.92 25.71
N LEU A 146 -6.67 10.06 25.64
CA LEU A 146 -7.88 10.17 26.46
C LEU A 146 -7.54 10.15 27.95
N SER A 147 -6.65 9.25 28.39
CA SER A 147 -6.20 9.18 29.79
C SER A 147 -5.41 10.42 30.25
N GLU A 148 -4.78 11.15 29.32
CA GLU A 148 -4.01 12.37 29.57
C GLU A 148 -4.85 13.65 29.42
N GLY A 149 -6.16 13.50 29.20
CA GLY A 149 -7.15 14.59 29.13
C GLY A 149 -7.22 15.28 27.77
N TYR A 150 -6.78 14.63 26.68
CA TYR A 150 -6.98 15.15 25.33
C TYR A 150 -8.43 14.95 24.86
N VAL A 151 -8.92 15.90 24.08
CA VAL A 151 -10.13 15.74 23.27
C VAL A 151 -9.72 15.20 21.89
N ILE A 152 -10.40 14.15 21.43
CA ILE A 152 -10.05 13.46 20.19
C ILE A 152 -10.86 14.02 19.03
N TYR A 153 -10.16 14.48 17.99
CA TYR A 153 -10.73 15.03 16.77
C TYR A 153 -10.61 14.00 15.65
N TYR A 154 -11.73 13.62 15.07
CA TYR A 154 -11.80 12.62 14.00
C TYR A 154 -12.04 13.30 12.66
N GLU A 155 -11.30 12.85 11.65
CA GLU A 155 -11.69 13.02 10.25
C GLU A 155 -12.93 12.19 9.95
N GLY A 156 -13.85 12.77 9.18
CA GLY A 156 -15.10 12.11 8.81
C GLY A 156 -16.10 13.14 8.35
N VAL A 157 -16.13 13.38 7.03
CA VAL A 157 -17.11 14.26 6.40
C VAL A 157 -18.51 13.82 6.82
N THR A 158 -19.23 14.69 7.50
CA THR A 158 -20.55 14.34 8.04
C THR A 158 -21.60 14.47 6.94
N GLY A 159 -22.45 13.45 6.80
CA GLY A 159 -23.54 13.47 5.82
C GLY A 159 -24.53 14.61 6.07
N ASP A 160 -24.92 15.27 5.00
CA ASP A 160 -25.95 16.29 4.94
C ASP A 160 -26.78 16.07 3.67
N PRO A 161 -28.12 15.90 3.77
CA PRO A 161 -28.97 15.67 2.62
C PRO A 161 -28.81 16.69 1.47
N ALA A 162 -28.40 17.93 1.77
CA ALA A 162 -28.16 18.95 0.76
C ALA A 162 -26.93 18.67 -0.12
N GLY A 163 -25.91 17.98 0.41
CA GLY A 163 -24.65 17.72 -0.28
C GLY A 163 -24.36 16.25 -0.59
N ASP A 164 -25.09 15.30 -0.01
CA ASP A 164 -24.79 13.86 -0.12
C ASP A 164 -24.79 13.34 -1.56
N ALA A 165 -25.74 13.78 -2.38
CA ALA A 165 -25.80 13.39 -3.80
C ALA A 165 -24.58 13.90 -4.57
N TRP A 166 -24.21 15.16 -4.34
CA TRP A 166 -23.01 15.76 -4.92
C TRP A 166 -21.75 15.01 -4.47
N PHE A 167 -21.61 14.76 -3.17
CA PHE A 167 -20.45 14.05 -2.62
C PHE A 167 -20.32 12.64 -3.22
N SER A 168 -21.43 11.90 -3.30
CA SER A 168 -21.44 10.56 -3.88
C SER A 168 -20.97 10.54 -5.33
N GLU A 169 -21.43 11.49 -6.15
CA GLU A 169 -21.10 11.57 -7.58
C GLU A 169 -19.68 12.10 -7.83
N ASN A 170 -19.21 13.05 -7.01
CA ASN A 170 -18.00 13.83 -7.29
C ASN A 170 -16.76 13.32 -6.53
N LEU A 171 -16.94 12.63 -5.40
CA LEU A 171 -15.86 12.28 -4.48
C LEU A 171 -15.87 10.81 -4.06
N ALA A 172 -17.04 10.17 -3.95
CA ALA A 172 -17.15 8.77 -3.52
C ALA A 172 -17.12 7.75 -4.68
N GLY A 173 -16.98 8.20 -5.94
CA GLY A 173 -16.96 7.32 -7.11
C GLY A 173 -18.30 6.59 -7.36
N GLY A 174 -19.42 7.18 -6.98
CA GLY A 174 -20.77 6.66 -7.24
C GLY A 174 -21.25 5.56 -6.29
N GLY A 175 -20.60 5.34 -5.14
CA GLY A 175 -21.00 4.31 -4.16
C GLY A 175 -20.53 4.57 -2.73
N ASP A 176 -20.61 3.53 -1.87
CA ASP A 176 -20.13 3.61 -0.48
C ASP A 176 -18.60 3.49 -0.42
N LEU A 177 -17.95 4.63 -0.18
CA LEU A 177 -16.50 4.74 -0.08
C LEU A 177 -15.90 3.83 1.02
N SER A 178 -16.62 3.64 2.13
CA SER A 178 -16.15 2.77 3.22
C SER A 178 -16.15 1.30 2.81
N ALA A 179 -17.17 0.86 2.06
CA ALA A 179 -17.22 -0.49 1.51
C ALA A 179 -16.07 -0.74 0.53
N ASN A 180 -15.72 0.25 -0.29
CA ASN A 180 -14.60 0.16 -1.23
C ASN A 180 -13.26 0.00 -0.50
N TYR A 181 -13.01 0.80 0.56
CA TYR A 181 -11.80 0.66 1.37
C TYR A 181 -11.74 -0.65 2.13
N SER A 182 -12.87 -1.16 2.64
CA SER A 182 -12.90 -2.47 3.30
C SER A 182 -12.49 -3.59 2.33
N LYS A 183 -13.06 -3.61 1.13
CA LYS A 183 -12.71 -4.59 0.09
C LYS A 183 -11.24 -4.50 -0.32
N LEU A 184 -10.72 -3.28 -0.48
CA LEU A 184 -9.31 -3.06 -0.77
C LEU A 184 -8.42 -3.59 0.37
N GLY A 185 -8.78 -3.32 1.62
CA GLY A 185 -8.10 -3.84 2.80
C GLY A 185 -8.01 -5.37 2.77
N ASP A 186 -9.14 -6.05 2.63
CA ASP A 186 -9.20 -7.51 2.62
C ASP A 186 -8.38 -8.12 1.47
N ALA A 187 -8.47 -7.54 0.27
CA ALA A 187 -7.70 -7.97 -0.91
C ALA A 187 -6.18 -7.86 -0.71
N CYS A 188 -5.74 -6.82 0.00
CA CYS A 188 -4.33 -6.51 0.18
C CYS A 188 -3.74 -7.11 1.47
N GLY A 189 -4.56 -7.90 2.20
CA GLY A 189 -4.23 -8.40 3.54
C GLY A 189 -3.99 -7.28 4.55
N LEU A 190 -4.58 -6.11 4.33
CA LEU A 190 -4.53 -4.92 5.18
C LEU A 190 -5.85 -4.77 5.93
N LYS A 191 -5.98 -3.71 6.71
CA LYS A 191 -7.19 -3.40 7.48
C LYS A 191 -7.74 -2.04 7.09
N PHE A 192 -9.05 -1.89 7.22
CA PHE A 192 -9.75 -0.61 7.09
C PHE A 192 -9.85 0.09 8.45
N GLN A 193 -9.61 1.41 8.49
CA GLN A 193 -9.50 2.18 9.72
C GLN A 193 -10.70 2.06 10.68
N LEU A 194 -11.93 2.04 10.14
CA LEU A 194 -13.14 2.09 10.98
C LEU A 194 -13.35 0.80 11.77
N ASN A 195 -12.75 -0.32 11.33
CA ASN A 195 -12.78 -1.59 12.07
C ASN A 195 -12.07 -1.48 13.42
N TYR A 196 -11.13 -0.54 13.57
CA TYR A 196 -10.36 -0.35 14.81
C TYR A 196 -10.97 0.71 15.72
N PHE A 197 -11.53 1.80 15.16
CA PHE A 197 -12.25 2.79 15.98
C PHE A 197 -13.54 2.24 16.61
N GLY A 198 -14.05 1.09 16.14
CA GLY A 198 -15.09 0.35 16.84
C GLY A 198 -14.76 0.00 18.29
N LEU A 199 -13.47 -0.13 18.64
CA LEU A 199 -13.01 -0.38 20.01
C LEU A 199 -13.26 0.81 20.95
N LEU A 200 -13.29 2.03 20.40
CA LEU A 200 -13.55 3.26 21.16
C LEU A 200 -15.04 3.58 21.28
N ARG A 201 -15.92 2.79 20.64
CA ARG A 201 -17.35 3.12 20.51
C ARG A 201 -18.06 3.24 21.86
N GLN A 202 -17.71 2.40 22.83
CA GLN A 202 -18.30 2.50 24.17
C GLN A 202 -17.93 3.84 24.83
N ASP A 203 -16.66 4.22 24.77
CA ASP A 203 -16.19 5.49 25.32
C ASP A 203 -16.81 6.69 24.61
N MET A 204 -16.96 6.63 23.28
CA MET A 204 -17.66 7.65 22.50
C MET A 204 -19.12 7.87 22.95
N VAL A 205 -19.80 6.80 23.39
CA VAL A 205 -21.19 6.87 23.86
C VAL A 205 -21.24 7.40 25.30
N GLU A 206 -20.33 6.97 26.16
CA GLU A 206 -20.28 7.36 27.57
C GLU A 206 -19.74 8.79 27.76
N HIS A 207 -18.84 9.23 26.88
CA HIS A 207 -18.10 10.49 26.97
C HIS A 207 -18.03 11.23 25.61
N PRO A 208 -19.18 11.57 24.99
CA PRO A 208 -19.23 12.19 23.67
C PRO A 208 -18.48 13.53 23.60
N GLU A 209 -18.34 14.26 24.71
CA GLU A 209 -17.59 15.51 24.78
C GLU A 209 -16.09 15.34 24.53
N ARG A 210 -15.55 14.12 24.67
CA ARG A 210 -14.15 13.79 24.39
C ARG A 210 -13.91 13.33 22.95
N HIS A 211 -14.98 13.13 22.17
CA HIS A 211 -14.92 12.58 20.81
C HIS A 211 -15.66 13.46 19.81
N ILE A 212 -14.91 14.24 19.04
CA ILE A 212 -15.46 15.28 18.17
C ILE A 212 -15.20 14.92 16.71
N ALA A 213 -16.25 14.81 15.91
CA ALA A 213 -16.13 14.88 14.45
C ALA A 213 -15.72 16.32 14.09
N ALA A 214 -14.47 16.48 13.67
CA ALA A 214 -13.83 17.80 13.52
C ALA A 214 -13.82 18.28 12.07
N ASP A 215 -14.31 17.46 11.15
CA ASP A 215 -14.40 17.71 9.71
C ASP A 215 -15.63 18.56 9.35
N VAL A 216 -15.75 18.88 8.06
CA VAL A 216 -16.88 19.60 7.45
C VAL A 216 -17.99 18.64 7.01
N SER A 217 -19.15 19.18 6.63
CA SER A 217 -20.25 18.38 6.06
C SER A 217 -20.12 18.17 4.55
N THR A 218 -20.85 17.20 4.00
CA THR A 218 -20.95 17.02 2.54
C THR A 218 -21.54 18.27 1.87
N ALA A 219 -22.46 18.99 2.53
CA ALA A 219 -23.02 20.25 2.06
C ALA A 219 -21.99 21.39 2.04
N ASP A 220 -21.15 21.50 3.07
CA ASP A 220 -20.07 22.50 3.11
C ASP A 220 -19.08 22.31 1.95
N MET A 221 -18.71 21.06 1.66
CA MET A 221 -17.83 20.74 0.53
C MET A 221 -18.47 21.09 -0.81
N MET A 222 -19.76 20.79 -0.98
CA MET A 222 -20.52 21.14 -2.19
C MET A 222 -20.54 22.66 -2.39
N HIS A 223 -20.87 23.43 -1.34
CA HIS A 223 -20.93 24.88 -1.45
C HIS A 223 -19.56 25.51 -1.71
N GLU A 224 -18.48 24.98 -1.13
CA GLU A 224 -17.13 25.44 -1.46
C GLU A 224 -16.78 25.14 -2.91
N TYR A 225 -17.12 23.95 -3.40
CA TYR A 225 -16.95 23.59 -4.80
C TYR A 225 -17.70 24.56 -5.73
N GLU A 226 -18.98 24.83 -5.46
CA GLU A 226 -19.81 25.75 -6.23
C GLU A 226 -19.23 27.17 -6.23
N ARG A 227 -18.79 27.64 -5.05
CA ARG A 227 -18.16 28.95 -4.90
C ARG A 227 -16.89 29.06 -5.73
N LEU A 228 -16.03 28.05 -5.69
CA LEU A 228 -14.79 28.00 -6.47
C LEU A 228 -15.06 27.91 -7.97
N ALA A 229 -16.00 27.06 -8.38
CA ALA A 229 -16.39 26.92 -9.79
C ALA A 229 -16.97 28.21 -10.37
N ALA A 230 -17.72 28.98 -9.56
CA ALA A 230 -18.25 30.28 -9.96
C ALA A 230 -17.17 31.39 -9.99
N ALA A 231 -16.19 31.35 -9.09
CA ALA A 231 -15.19 32.40 -8.94
C ALA A 231 -13.95 32.20 -9.82
N ASP A 232 -13.57 30.95 -10.12
CA ASP A 232 -12.38 30.60 -10.90
C ASP A 232 -12.74 29.66 -12.07
N PRO A 233 -12.84 30.20 -13.30
CA PRO A 233 -13.07 29.41 -14.51
C PRO A 233 -12.01 28.33 -14.74
N THR A 234 -10.78 28.52 -14.26
CA THR A 234 -9.69 27.55 -14.39
C THR A 234 -9.93 26.33 -13.50
N PHE A 235 -10.34 26.55 -12.25
CA PHE A 235 -10.78 25.48 -11.36
C PHE A 235 -11.95 24.71 -11.97
N ALA A 236 -13.00 25.42 -12.43
CA ALA A 236 -14.17 24.78 -13.04
C ALA A 236 -13.80 23.87 -14.24
N ALA A 237 -12.89 24.35 -15.12
CA ALA A 237 -12.42 23.58 -16.26
C ALA A 237 -11.63 22.32 -15.82
N ARG A 238 -10.71 22.46 -14.84
CA ARG A 238 -9.93 21.32 -14.32
C ARG A 238 -10.81 20.29 -13.62
N ALA A 239 -11.75 20.72 -12.77
CA ALA A 239 -12.66 19.83 -12.08
C ALA A 239 -13.57 19.06 -13.04
N THR A 240 -14.06 19.72 -14.10
CA THR A 240 -14.85 19.06 -15.15
C THR A 240 -14.02 18.06 -15.95
N ALA A 241 -12.78 18.40 -16.27
CA ALA A 241 -11.87 17.49 -16.99
C ALA A 241 -11.53 16.24 -16.16
N ALA A 242 -11.31 16.40 -14.86
CA ALA A 242 -11.01 15.29 -13.95
C ALA A 242 -12.15 14.25 -13.90
N LYS A 243 -13.42 14.69 -13.87
CA LYS A 243 -14.58 13.79 -13.96
C LYS A 243 -14.61 12.93 -15.23
N GLY A 244 -14.07 13.46 -16.34
CA GLY A 244 -14.03 12.74 -17.61
C GLY A 244 -13.00 11.61 -17.64
N ASP A 245 -11.90 11.77 -16.91
CA ASP A 245 -10.76 10.83 -16.92
C ASP A 245 -11.04 9.58 -16.07
N ASP A 246 -11.71 9.73 -14.93
CA ASP A 246 -12.12 8.61 -14.06
C ASP A 246 -13.12 7.63 -14.72
N SER A 247 -13.76 8.04 -15.82
CA SER A 247 -14.80 7.26 -16.51
C SER A 247 -14.28 6.32 -17.61
N GLN A 248 -12.97 6.36 -17.95
CA GLN A 248 -12.41 5.58 -19.05
C GLN A 248 -11.36 4.56 -18.60
N GLY A 249 -11.82 3.43 -18.05
CA GLY A 249 -11.13 2.14 -18.23
C GLY A 249 -10.46 1.49 -17.00
N GLU A 250 -10.49 2.10 -15.81
CA GLU A 250 -9.81 1.54 -14.63
C GLU A 250 -10.72 0.65 -13.74
N GLY A 251 -12.03 0.94 -13.70
CA GLY A 251 -13.01 0.24 -12.86
C GLY A 251 -13.23 -1.24 -13.22
N ASP A 252 -13.20 -1.60 -14.50
CA ASP A 252 -13.44 -2.98 -14.97
C ASP A 252 -12.28 -3.93 -14.61
N GLY A 253 -11.04 -3.43 -14.64
CA GLY A 253 -9.86 -4.22 -14.31
C GLY A 253 -9.75 -4.53 -12.82
N ILE A 254 -10.03 -3.52 -11.98
CA ILE A 254 -10.03 -3.65 -10.52
C ILE A 254 -11.18 -4.56 -10.06
N ALA A 255 -12.38 -4.40 -10.63
CA ALA A 255 -13.52 -5.28 -10.33
C ALA A 255 -13.25 -6.74 -10.74
N ALA A 256 -12.58 -6.98 -11.87
CA ALA A 256 -12.19 -8.33 -12.28
C ALA A 256 -11.16 -8.95 -11.32
N VAL A 257 -10.20 -8.17 -10.81
CA VAL A 257 -9.24 -8.62 -9.80
C VAL A 257 -9.95 -8.96 -8.48
N PHE A 258 -10.89 -8.13 -8.03
CA PHE A 258 -11.67 -8.40 -6.83
C PHE A 258 -12.54 -9.65 -6.95
N ASN A 259 -13.25 -9.82 -8.08
CA ASN A 259 -14.05 -11.03 -8.33
C ASN A 259 -13.20 -12.31 -8.40
N TRP A 260 -11.95 -12.21 -8.91
CA TRP A 260 -11.02 -13.33 -8.88
C TRP A 260 -10.53 -13.64 -7.46
N LEU A 261 -10.27 -12.60 -6.64
CA LEU A 261 -9.80 -12.74 -5.26
C LEU A 261 -10.79 -13.46 -4.33
N GLU A 262 -12.08 -13.32 -4.57
CA GLU A 262 -13.11 -14.03 -3.78
C GLU A 262 -12.90 -15.56 -3.81
N ASN A 263 -12.48 -16.11 -4.95
CA ASN A 263 -12.24 -17.54 -5.14
C ASN A 263 -10.77 -17.95 -5.00
N ALA A 264 -9.87 -17.01 -4.67
CA ALA A 264 -8.45 -17.28 -4.55
C ALA A 264 -8.11 -18.08 -3.28
N THR A 265 -7.16 -18.99 -3.40
CA THR A 265 -6.61 -19.76 -2.27
C THR A 265 -5.83 -18.85 -1.30
N PRO A 266 -5.56 -19.28 -0.05
CA PRO A 266 -4.76 -18.49 0.90
C PRO A 266 -3.38 -18.06 0.35
N GLY A 267 -2.67 -18.96 -0.33
CA GLY A 267 -1.37 -18.65 -0.96
C GLY A 267 -1.50 -17.60 -2.07
N GLN A 268 -2.52 -17.72 -2.93
CA GLN A 268 -2.79 -16.72 -3.97
C GLN A 268 -3.11 -15.34 -3.38
N ARG A 269 -3.91 -15.29 -2.31
CA ARG A 269 -4.22 -14.05 -1.59
C ARG A 269 -2.97 -13.44 -0.96
N ALA A 270 -2.08 -14.25 -0.39
CA ALA A 270 -0.81 -13.77 0.15
C ALA A 270 0.07 -13.10 -0.92
N LEU A 271 0.18 -13.71 -2.10
CA LEU A 271 0.93 -13.14 -3.22
C LEU A 271 0.32 -11.83 -3.75
N VAL A 272 -1.00 -11.77 -3.88
CA VAL A 272 -1.69 -10.51 -4.24
C VAL A 272 -1.51 -9.46 -3.16
N GLY A 273 -1.56 -9.83 -1.88
CA GLY A 273 -1.28 -8.94 -0.76
C GLY A 273 0.09 -8.29 -0.87
N VAL A 274 1.13 -9.05 -1.19
CA VAL A 274 2.48 -8.51 -1.44
C VAL A 274 2.48 -7.50 -2.57
N ALA A 275 1.88 -7.84 -3.71
CA ALA A 275 1.85 -6.96 -4.88
C ALA A 275 1.04 -5.68 -4.60
N CYS A 276 -0.13 -5.81 -3.97
CA CYS A 276 -0.99 -4.70 -3.63
C CYS A 276 -0.31 -3.74 -2.64
N ARG A 277 0.26 -4.25 -1.55
CA ARG A 277 0.99 -3.41 -0.57
C ARG A 277 2.11 -2.62 -1.23
N ALA A 278 2.85 -3.23 -2.15
CA ALA A 278 3.91 -2.56 -2.89
C ALA A 278 3.36 -1.51 -3.87
N MET A 279 2.24 -1.78 -4.54
CA MET A 279 1.55 -0.80 -5.37
C MET A 279 1.06 0.38 -4.53
N MET A 280 0.30 0.14 -3.46
CA MET A 280 -0.21 1.17 -2.55
C MET A 280 0.91 2.01 -1.94
N THR A 281 2.01 1.37 -1.52
CA THR A 281 3.17 2.08 -0.99
C THR A 281 3.75 3.03 -2.03
N ARG A 282 3.89 2.60 -3.29
CA ARG A 282 4.40 3.46 -4.36
C ARG A 282 3.44 4.58 -4.72
N THR A 283 2.14 4.30 -4.85
CA THR A 283 1.14 5.29 -5.24
C THR A 283 0.95 6.33 -4.16
N LEU A 284 0.86 5.93 -2.89
CA LEU A 284 0.66 6.84 -1.76
C LEU A 284 1.94 7.58 -1.33
N SER A 285 3.12 7.05 -1.65
CA SER A 285 4.40 7.74 -1.40
C SER A 285 4.84 8.63 -2.57
N ALA A 286 4.20 8.50 -3.74
CA ALA A 286 4.54 9.31 -4.90
C ALA A 286 4.18 10.77 -4.63
N LYS A 287 5.06 11.69 -5.03
CA LYS A 287 4.71 13.11 -5.14
C LYS A 287 3.84 13.25 -6.38
N THR A 288 2.54 13.14 -6.21
CA THR A 288 1.56 13.41 -7.26
C THR A 288 1.37 14.91 -7.44
N GLU A 289 1.08 15.32 -8.66
CA GLU A 289 0.56 16.66 -8.92
C GLU A 289 -0.74 16.87 -8.13
N PRO A 290 -1.01 18.10 -7.65
CA PRO A 290 -2.24 18.39 -6.93
C PRO A 290 -3.48 17.98 -7.73
N SER A 291 -4.44 17.32 -7.08
CA SER A 291 -5.73 17.00 -7.70
C SER A 291 -6.47 18.28 -8.06
N ALA A 292 -7.30 18.21 -9.10
CA ALA A 292 -8.19 19.31 -9.46
C ALA A 292 -9.11 19.71 -8.28
N LEU A 293 -9.43 18.75 -7.41
CA LEU A 293 -10.31 18.95 -6.25
C LEU A 293 -9.59 19.26 -4.94
N ASP A 294 -8.24 19.30 -4.90
CA ASP A 294 -7.45 19.63 -3.69
C ASP A 294 -7.91 20.91 -2.98
N PRO A 295 -8.32 21.99 -3.68
CA PRO A 295 -8.88 23.19 -3.03
C PRO A 295 -10.10 22.92 -2.14
N VAL A 296 -10.86 21.87 -2.43
CA VAL A 296 -12.04 21.44 -1.66
C VAL A 296 -11.68 20.33 -0.68
N ILE A 297 -10.96 19.30 -1.12
CA ILE A 297 -10.70 18.10 -0.31
C ILE A 297 -9.56 18.26 0.70
N LEU A 298 -8.60 19.16 0.44
CA LEU A 298 -7.49 19.47 1.32
C LEU A 298 -7.63 20.89 1.87
N ASP A 299 -7.53 21.91 1.01
CA ASP A 299 -7.33 23.30 1.46
C ASP A 299 -8.51 23.82 2.29
N PHE A 300 -9.74 23.61 1.82
CA PHE A 300 -10.93 24.03 2.57
C PHE A 300 -11.06 23.32 3.91
N ARG A 301 -10.87 22.00 3.91
CA ARG A 301 -10.96 21.17 5.13
C ARG A 301 -9.86 21.53 6.13
N ASN A 302 -8.64 21.82 5.67
CA ASN A 302 -7.54 22.31 6.50
C ASN A 302 -7.90 23.63 7.18
N ARG A 303 -8.42 24.61 6.42
CA ARG A 303 -8.82 25.92 6.96
C ARG A 303 -9.90 25.79 8.04
N GLU A 304 -10.93 24.97 7.81
CA GLU A 304 -11.99 24.78 8.79
C GLU A 304 -11.50 24.02 10.03
N LEU A 305 -10.64 23.00 9.85
CA LEU A 305 -10.01 22.31 10.96
C LEU A 305 -9.11 23.24 11.79
N ALA A 306 -8.32 24.10 11.15
CA ALA A 306 -7.48 25.09 11.83
C ALA A 306 -8.31 26.05 12.70
N LYS A 307 -9.40 26.61 12.16
CA LYS A 307 -10.33 27.46 12.94
C LYS A 307 -10.93 26.71 14.14
N ARG A 308 -11.25 25.42 13.96
CA ARG A 308 -11.80 24.59 15.03
C ARG A 308 -10.77 24.30 16.13
N ILE A 309 -9.50 24.10 15.77
CA ILE A 309 -8.39 23.95 16.72
C ILE A 309 -8.21 25.23 17.55
N GLU A 310 -8.17 26.39 16.90
CA GLU A 310 -8.03 27.69 17.57
C GLU A 310 -9.13 27.95 18.60
N SER A 311 -10.37 27.69 18.21
CA SER A 311 -11.55 27.86 19.08
C SER A 311 -11.80 26.69 20.04
N GLY A 312 -11.00 25.63 19.93
CA GLY A 312 -11.15 24.37 20.64
C GLY A 312 -10.47 24.33 22.01
N PRO A 313 -10.40 23.13 22.62
CA PRO A 313 -9.73 22.93 23.92
C PRO A 313 -8.21 23.07 23.80
N ASP A 314 -7.51 23.07 24.94
CA ASP A 314 -6.05 23.27 24.96
C ASP A 314 -5.26 22.01 24.62
N LYS A 315 -5.87 20.83 24.73
CA LYS A 315 -5.28 19.55 24.37
C LYS A 315 -6.15 18.82 23.36
N ILE A 316 -5.63 18.66 22.15
CA ILE A 316 -6.34 18.01 21.04
C ILE A 316 -5.48 16.88 20.47
N TYR A 317 -6.06 15.71 20.28
CA TYR A 317 -5.43 14.62 19.53
C TYR A 317 -6.25 14.38 18.27
N ILE A 318 -5.66 14.55 17.10
CA ILE A 318 -6.37 14.51 15.82
C ILE A 318 -6.01 13.23 15.09
N THR A 319 -6.98 12.44 14.64
CA THR A 319 -6.76 11.37 13.65
C THR A 319 -7.27 11.85 12.29
N TYR A 320 -6.35 12.22 11.39
CA TYR A 320 -6.68 12.83 10.09
C TYR A 320 -5.73 12.34 8.99
N GLY A 321 -6.18 12.34 7.74
CA GLY A 321 -5.41 11.93 6.58
C GLY A 321 -4.06 12.63 6.53
N ALA A 322 -2.98 11.86 6.35
CA ALA A 322 -1.61 12.36 6.48
C ALA A 322 -1.29 13.55 5.55
N GLY A 323 -1.96 13.63 4.40
CA GLY A 323 -1.82 14.72 3.43
C GLY A 323 -2.28 16.09 3.94
N HIS A 324 -3.09 16.14 5.00
CA HIS A 324 -3.61 17.39 5.56
C HIS A 324 -2.58 18.18 6.40
N LEU A 325 -1.57 17.51 6.97
CA LEU A 325 -0.65 18.15 7.93
C LEU A 325 0.06 19.40 7.39
N PRO A 326 0.64 19.41 6.17
CA PRO A 326 1.36 20.60 5.70
C PRO A 326 0.46 21.83 5.56
N GLY A 327 -0.71 21.68 4.92
CA GLY A 327 -1.66 22.77 4.74
C GLY A 327 -2.32 23.20 6.06
N LEU A 328 -2.64 22.25 6.93
CA LEU A 328 -3.15 22.55 8.27
C LEU A 328 -2.16 23.39 9.09
N LEU A 329 -0.87 23.07 9.05
CA LEU A 329 0.16 23.84 9.76
C LEU A 329 0.30 25.26 9.19
N GLU A 330 0.17 25.42 7.87
CA GLU A 330 0.15 26.73 7.23
C GLU A 330 -1.05 27.56 7.70
N ASP A 331 -2.25 26.97 7.69
CA ASP A 331 -3.48 27.62 8.13
C ASP A 331 -3.44 27.98 9.63
N LEU A 332 -2.92 27.09 10.48
CA LEU A 332 -2.72 27.37 11.91
C LEU A 332 -1.78 28.57 12.11
N ARG A 333 -0.66 28.62 11.38
CA ARG A 333 0.28 29.75 11.47
C ARG A 333 -0.28 31.05 10.92
N ALA A 334 -1.16 30.98 9.92
CA ALA A 334 -1.86 32.14 9.40
C ALA A 334 -2.84 32.73 10.44
N LEU A 335 -3.47 31.89 11.26
CA LEU A 335 -4.33 32.32 12.36
C LEU A 335 -3.53 32.79 13.57
N ASN A 336 -2.50 32.05 13.95
CA ASN A 336 -1.61 32.35 15.07
C ASN A 336 -0.14 32.00 14.72
N PRO A 337 0.73 32.99 14.46
CA PRO A 337 2.12 32.75 14.09
C PRO A 337 2.97 32.02 15.14
N ALA A 338 2.48 31.85 16.37
CA ALA A 338 3.17 31.13 17.43
C ALA A 338 3.18 29.60 17.22
N TRP A 339 2.37 29.05 16.31
CA TRP A 339 2.36 27.61 16.05
C TRP A 339 3.69 27.09 15.52
N GLU A 340 4.26 26.15 16.26
CA GLU A 340 5.47 25.44 15.92
C GLU A 340 5.30 23.92 15.98
N VAL A 341 6.19 23.22 15.30
CA VAL A 341 6.27 21.76 15.34
C VAL A 341 7.25 21.41 16.45
N GLY A 342 6.73 20.88 17.57
CA GLY A 342 7.56 20.45 18.69
C GLY A 342 8.31 19.15 18.40
N SER A 343 7.62 18.15 17.83
CA SER A 343 8.24 16.89 17.43
C SER A 343 7.49 16.22 16.27
N VAL A 344 8.21 15.37 15.53
CA VAL A 344 7.63 14.50 14.51
C VAL A 344 8.18 13.09 14.71
N LYS A 345 7.30 12.11 14.84
CA LYS A 345 7.62 10.68 14.72
C LYS A 345 6.97 10.13 13.45
N TRP A 346 7.58 9.11 12.85
CA TRP A 346 7.07 8.47 11.64
C TRP A 346 6.61 7.06 11.96
N MET A 347 5.39 6.73 11.56
CA MET A 347 4.80 5.40 11.77
C MET A 347 4.63 4.70 10.44
N ARG A 348 4.91 3.40 10.41
CA ARG A 348 4.73 2.56 9.22
C ARG A 348 3.25 2.27 9.06
N ALA A 349 2.61 2.95 8.11
CA ALA A 349 1.19 2.77 7.80
C ALA A 349 0.95 1.48 6.99
N ILE A 350 1.85 1.14 6.08
CA ILE A 350 1.85 -0.14 5.36
C ILE A 350 3.24 -0.75 5.50
N GLU A 351 3.28 -1.97 6.03
CA GLU A 351 4.50 -2.76 6.19
C GLU A 351 4.45 -4.06 5.40
N ALA A 352 5.50 -4.88 5.48
CA ALA A 352 5.49 -6.23 4.92
C ALA A 352 4.41 -7.09 5.61
N PRO A 353 3.93 -8.18 4.99
CA PRO A 353 3.08 -9.14 5.69
C PRO A 353 3.82 -9.73 6.89
N ASP A 354 3.18 -9.71 8.06
CA ASP A 354 3.64 -10.43 9.24
C ASP A 354 2.85 -11.73 9.34
N ASP A 355 3.56 -12.85 9.46
CA ASP A 355 2.98 -14.15 9.80
C ASP A 355 3.55 -14.56 11.15
N LEU A 356 2.78 -14.29 12.20
CA LEU A 356 3.15 -14.58 13.58
C LEU A 356 2.32 -15.77 14.06
N GLU A 357 2.90 -16.97 13.95
CA GLU A 357 2.35 -18.18 14.55
C GLU A 357 2.95 -18.40 15.94
N GLY A 358 2.12 -18.78 16.90
CA GLY A 358 2.53 -19.12 18.26
C GLY A 358 1.57 -20.13 18.89
N GLU A 359 2.12 -21.14 19.55
CA GLU A 359 1.37 -22.06 20.42
C GLU A 359 1.55 -21.62 21.88
N ILE A 360 0.48 -21.76 22.68
CA ILE A 360 0.49 -21.43 24.12
C ILE A 360 1.08 -22.58 24.94
#